data_AF-A0A6L3EZJ9-F1
#
_entry.id   AF-A0A6L3EZJ9-F1
#
_cell.length_a   1.000
_cell.length_b   1.000
_cell.length_c   1.000
_cell.angle_alpha   90.00
_cell.angle_beta   90.00
_cell.angle_gamma   90.00
#
_symmetry.space_group_name_H-M   'P 1'
#
loop_
_entity.id
_entity.type
_entity.pdbx_description
1 polymer ?
#
loop_
_entity_poly.entity_id
_entity_poly.type
_entity_poly.pdbx_seq_one_letter_code
_entity_poly.pdbx_strand_id
1 'polypeptide(L)'
;LRQETHQGLSHDSCWSRGLAWGLYGFAEAYRWTDDAVFLHTARHIARYAIANAPEDKVPFWDYNSLDIPNTYRDSSAASVIAAGLLELASGETDAALAAQWRAEAEAITVSLWENYSTRETATSTALSAGVPAILLLGSRSVPHNLMNHPLIYGDYYFVESVLRLLKPELVEGVFTRILLSVG
;
A
#
# COMPACT_ATOMS: atom_id res chain seq x y z
N LEU A 1 -8.37 -14.54 -22.92
CA LEU A 1 -7.63 -13.39 -22.33
C LEU A 1 -6.18 -13.83 -22.16
N ARG A 2 -5.19 -12.98 -22.47
CA ARG A 2 -3.76 -13.24 -22.19
C ARG A 2 -3.38 -12.44 -20.95
N GLN A 3 -2.61 -13.05 -20.06
CA GLN A 3 -2.03 -12.37 -18.91
C GLN A 3 -0.81 -11.58 -19.41
N GLU A 4 -0.83 -10.27 -19.22
CA GLU A 4 0.23 -9.36 -19.62
C GLU A 4 0.43 -8.31 -18.52
N THR A 5 1.60 -7.69 -18.50
CA THR A 5 1.88 -6.53 -17.64
C THR A 5 2.36 -5.37 -18.49
N HIS A 6 2.01 -4.15 -18.08
CA HIS A 6 2.48 -2.93 -18.73
C HIS A 6 3.50 -2.15 -17.87
N GLN A 7 3.56 -2.43 -16.56
CA GLN A 7 4.41 -1.69 -15.62
C GLN A 7 5.23 -2.61 -14.71
N GLY A 8 4.92 -3.91 -14.66
CA GLY A 8 5.72 -4.93 -13.99
C GLY A 8 6.89 -5.42 -14.83
N LEU A 9 7.77 -6.20 -14.21
CA LEU A 9 8.96 -6.77 -14.85
C LEU A 9 8.62 -7.74 -15.98
N SER A 10 7.62 -8.59 -15.78
CA SER A 10 7.15 -9.57 -16.78
C SER A 10 5.70 -9.97 -16.54
N HIS A 11 5.10 -10.68 -17.50
CA HIS A 11 3.72 -11.17 -17.37
C HIS A 11 3.51 -12.14 -16.19
N ASP A 12 4.59 -12.78 -15.74
CA ASP A 12 4.61 -13.71 -14.62
C ASP A 12 5.23 -13.12 -13.34
N SER A 13 5.58 -11.82 -13.35
CA SER A 13 6.08 -11.14 -12.16
C SER A 13 4.98 -10.45 -11.38
N CYS A 14 5.26 -10.15 -10.11
CA CYS A 14 4.34 -9.47 -9.22
C CYS A 14 4.77 -8.02 -9.04
N TRP A 15 4.19 -7.14 -9.86
CA TRP A 15 4.34 -5.70 -9.74
C TRP A 15 3.72 -5.19 -8.43
N SER A 16 4.51 -4.53 -7.58
CA SER A 16 4.12 -4.29 -6.19
C SER A 16 2.92 -3.36 -6.04
N ARG A 17 2.84 -2.29 -6.84
CA ARG A 17 1.66 -1.40 -6.82
C ARG A 17 0.41 -2.06 -7.41
N GLY A 18 0.56 -2.97 -8.37
CA GLY A 18 -0.58 -3.76 -8.89
C GLY A 18 -1.16 -4.67 -7.81
N LEU A 19 -0.30 -5.33 -7.05
CA LEU A 19 -0.68 -6.13 -5.88
C LEU A 19 -1.38 -5.25 -4.82
N ALA A 20 -0.82 -4.07 -4.54
CA ALA A 20 -1.38 -3.11 -3.60
C ALA A 20 -2.80 -2.65 -3.98
N TRP A 21 -3.03 -2.37 -5.28
CA TRP A 21 -4.38 -2.07 -5.79
C TRP A 21 -5.34 -3.23 -5.59
N GLY A 22 -4.88 -4.46 -5.82
CA GLY A 22 -5.68 -5.65 -5.53
C GLY A 22 -6.07 -5.72 -4.06
N LEU A 23 -5.12 -5.53 -3.14
CA LEU A 23 -5.38 -5.56 -1.71
C LEU A 23 -6.44 -4.54 -1.29
N TYR A 24 -6.19 -3.26 -1.57
CA TYR A 24 -7.09 -2.19 -1.18
C TYR A 24 -8.46 -2.34 -1.85
N GLY A 25 -8.48 -2.62 -3.16
CA GLY A 25 -9.71 -2.73 -3.93
C GLY A 25 -10.60 -3.89 -3.50
N PHE A 26 -10.03 -5.07 -3.20
CA PHE A 26 -10.83 -6.20 -2.69
C PHE A 26 -11.30 -5.99 -1.25
N ALA A 27 -10.51 -5.34 -0.39
CA ALA A 27 -10.96 -4.98 0.95
C ALA A 27 -12.14 -4.00 0.90
N GLU A 28 -12.05 -2.95 0.07
CA GLU A 28 -13.15 -2.01 -0.17
C GLU A 28 -14.38 -2.68 -0.78
N ALA A 29 -14.20 -3.53 -1.80
CA ALA A 29 -15.32 -4.24 -2.43
C ALA A 29 -16.06 -5.11 -1.41
N TYR A 30 -15.33 -5.79 -0.51
CA TYR A 30 -15.94 -6.54 0.57
C TYR A 30 -16.75 -5.64 1.51
N ARG A 31 -16.21 -4.49 1.94
CA ARG A 31 -16.93 -3.54 2.80
C ARG A 31 -18.30 -3.12 2.24
N TRP A 32 -18.42 -2.98 0.93
CA TRP A 32 -19.67 -2.53 0.29
C TRP A 32 -20.65 -3.67 -0.01
N THR A 33 -20.13 -4.84 -0.36
CA THR A 33 -20.93 -5.95 -0.90
C THR A 33 -21.19 -7.06 0.11
N ASP A 34 -20.40 -7.14 1.18
CA ASP A 34 -20.36 -8.25 2.13
C ASP A 34 -20.07 -9.63 1.47
N ASP A 35 -19.56 -9.66 0.22
CA ASP A 35 -19.22 -10.91 -0.49
C ASP A 35 -17.87 -11.46 -0.03
N ALA A 36 -17.90 -12.62 0.63
CA ALA A 36 -16.73 -13.28 1.19
C ALA A 36 -15.62 -13.60 0.17
N VAL A 37 -15.93 -13.70 -1.14
CA VAL A 37 -14.92 -13.89 -2.18
C VAL A 37 -13.90 -12.74 -2.18
N PHE A 38 -14.36 -11.51 -1.96
CA PHE A 38 -13.49 -10.34 -1.90
C PHE A 38 -12.64 -10.33 -0.62
N LEU A 39 -13.23 -10.68 0.53
CA LEU A 39 -12.48 -10.82 1.79
C LEU A 39 -11.37 -11.88 1.67
N HIS A 40 -11.71 -13.04 1.12
CA HIS A 40 -10.73 -14.12 0.92
C HIS A 40 -9.62 -13.69 -0.02
N THR A 41 -9.95 -13.02 -1.12
CA THR A 41 -8.95 -12.52 -2.07
C THR A 41 -8.03 -11.48 -1.43
N ALA A 42 -8.58 -10.51 -0.70
CA ALA A 42 -7.80 -9.52 0.04
C ALA A 42 -6.85 -10.17 1.07
N ARG A 43 -7.31 -11.17 1.83
CA ARG A 43 -6.44 -11.94 2.76
C ARG A 43 -5.30 -12.64 2.04
N HIS A 44 -5.56 -13.27 0.89
CA HIS A 44 -4.51 -13.94 0.12
C HIS A 44 -3.44 -12.95 -0.36
N ILE A 45 -3.87 -11.81 -0.86
CA ILE A 45 -2.97 -10.74 -1.30
C ILE A 45 -2.17 -10.19 -0.12
N ALA A 46 -2.82 -9.89 1.01
CA ALA A 46 -2.17 -9.40 2.23
C ALA A 46 -1.07 -10.35 2.71
N ARG A 47 -1.37 -11.64 2.79
CA ARG A 47 -0.39 -12.68 3.17
C ARG A 47 0.80 -12.71 2.22
N TYR A 48 0.55 -12.65 0.91
CA TYR A 48 1.62 -12.62 -0.08
C TYR A 48 2.48 -11.36 0.07
N ALA A 49 1.87 -10.19 0.20
CA ALA A 49 2.58 -8.92 0.34
C ALA A 49 3.48 -8.90 1.59
N ILE A 50 2.97 -9.38 2.73
CA ILE A 50 3.71 -9.44 4.00
C ILE A 50 4.82 -10.49 3.95
N ALA A 51 4.56 -11.67 3.39
CA ALA A 51 5.55 -12.75 3.32
C ALA A 51 6.72 -12.43 2.38
N ASN A 52 6.50 -11.59 1.36
CA ASN A 52 7.53 -11.16 0.41
C ASN A 52 8.04 -9.74 0.70
N ALA A 53 7.66 -9.15 1.83
CA ALA A 53 8.14 -7.83 2.20
C ALA A 53 9.63 -7.89 2.61
N PRO A 54 10.43 -6.88 2.24
CA PRO A 54 11.78 -6.71 2.77
C PRO A 54 11.73 -6.36 4.26
N GLU A 55 12.89 -6.36 4.92
CA GLU A 55 13.01 -6.12 6.37
C GLU A 55 12.35 -4.80 6.82
N ASP A 56 12.55 -3.73 6.05
CA ASP A 56 11.95 -2.41 6.29
C ASP A 56 10.49 -2.29 5.80
N LYS A 57 9.89 -3.40 5.35
CA LYS A 57 8.49 -3.53 4.93
C LYS A 57 8.05 -2.70 3.72
N VAL A 58 8.91 -1.86 3.15
CA VAL A 58 8.62 -1.08 1.93
C VAL A 58 9.04 -1.88 0.70
N PRO A 59 8.12 -2.34 -0.16
CA PRO A 59 8.44 -3.29 -1.20
C PRO A 59 9.34 -2.69 -2.27
N PHE A 60 10.05 -3.56 -2.98
CA PHE A 60 10.62 -3.19 -4.27
C PHE A 60 9.49 -2.95 -5.29
N TRP A 61 9.80 -2.30 -6.40
CA TRP A 61 8.83 -2.01 -7.45
C TRP A 61 8.20 -3.28 -8.06
N ASP A 62 8.91 -4.40 -8.03
CA ASP A 62 8.44 -5.72 -8.43
C ASP A 62 9.06 -6.78 -7.51
N TYR A 63 8.23 -7.66 -6.95
CA TYR A 63 8.65 -8.68 -5.99
C TYR A 63 9.54 -9.77 -6.60
N ASN A 64 9.56 -9.91 -7.93
CA ASN A 64 10.34 -10.93 -8.64
C ASN A 64 11.56 -10.35 -9.36
N SER A 65 11.94 -9.10 -9.06
CA SER A 65 13.15 -8.49 -9.62
C SER A 65 14.40 -9.29 -9.22
N LEU A 66 15.15 -9.75 -10.22
CA LEU A 66 16.41 -10.48 -10.02
C LEU A 66 17.51 -9.60 -9.39
N ASP A 67 17.39 -8.28 -9.56
CA ASP A 67 18.34 -7.32 -9.03
C ASP A 67 18.15 -7.01 -7.54
N ILE A 68 17.19 -7.63 -6.83
CA ILE A 68 17.00 -7.43 -5.38
C ILE A 68 18.28 -7.86 -4.62
N PRO A 69 18.82 -7.03 -3.69
CA PRO A 69 18.24 -5.78 -3.16
C PRO A 69 18.69 -4.49 -3.87
N ASN A 70 19.48 -4.59 -4.93
CA ASN A 70 20.05 -3.47 -5.71
C ASN A 70 19.09 -2.94 -6.78
N THR A 71 17.80 -2.84 -6.46
CA THR A 71 16.74 -2.38 -7.37
C THR A 71 15.85 -1.34 -6.69
N TYR A 72 14.91 -0.75 -7.43
CA TYR A 72 14.13 0.39 -6.95
C TYR A 72 13.06 -0.01 -5.94
N ARG A 73 12.86 0.84 -4.94
CA ARG A 73 11.74 0.76 -3.99
C ARG A 73 10.48 1.35 -4.60
N ASP A 74 9.34 1.07 -3.96
CA ASP A 74 8.09 1.73 -4.27
C ASP A 74 7.30 2.09 -3.01
N SER A 75 7.62 3.27 -2.46
CA SER A 75 6.92 3.82 -1.29
C SER A 75 5.42 4.01 -1.52
N SER A 76 4.99 4.25 -2.76
CA SER A 76 3.57 4.36 -3.10
C SER A 76 2.84 3.02 -3.00
N ALA A 77 3.50 1.91 -3.34
CA ALA A 77 2.93 0.58 -3.14
C ALA A 77 2.80 0.27 -1.65
N ALA A 78 3.83 0.59 -0.85
CA ALA A 78 3.77 0.44 0.61
C ALA A 78 2.61 1.22 1.24
N SER A 79 2.42 2.49 0.85
CA SER A 79 1.36 3.29 1.47
C SER A 79 -0.05 2.77 1.13
N VAL A 80 -0.24 2.27 -0.09
CA VAL A 80 -1.48 1.58 -0.48
C VAL A 80 -1.67 0.26 0.26
N ILE A 81 -0.60 -0.51 0.46
CA ILE A 81 -0.65 -1.76 1.24
C ILE A 81 -1.05 -1.45 2.68
N ALA A 82 -0.45 -0.44 3.32
CA ALA A 82 -0.80 -0.05 4.68
C ALA A 82 -2.28 0.36 4.78
N ALA A 83 -2.76 1.19 3.86
CA ALA A 83 -4.16 1.60 3.83
C ALA A 83 -5.10 0.40 3.60
N GLY A 84 -4.73 -0.52 2.69
CA GLY A 84 -5.50 -1.70 2.36
C GLY A 84 -5.53 -2.74 3.48
N LEU A 85 -4.45 -2.88 4.24
CA LEU A 85 -4.41 -3.70 5.45
C LEU A 85 -5.30 -3.14 6.56
N LEU A 86 -5.38 -1.81 6.71
CA LEU A 86 -6.28 -1.16 7.67
C LEU A 86 -7.74 -1.33 7.26
N GLU A 87 -8.05 -1.17 5.97
CA GLU A 87 -9.38 -1.44 5.42
C GLU A 87 -9.78 -2.92 5.63
N LEU A 88 -8.86 -3.84 5.31
CA LEU A 88 -9.05 -5.27 5.54
C LEU A 88 -9.28 -5.58 7.02
N ALA A 89 -8.51 -4.98 7.93
CA ALA A 89 -8.66 -5.16 9.37
C ALA A 89 -10.03 -4.70 9.87
N SER A 90 -10.59 -3.62 9.31
CA SER A 90 -11.92 -3.12 9.67
C SER A 90 -13.06 -4.05 9.25
N GLY A 91 -12.92 -4.75 8.12
CA GLY A 91 -13.88 -5.77 7.67
C GLY A 91 -13.60 -7.19 8.18
N GLU A 92 -12.49 -7.41 8.86
CA GLU A 92 -12.02 -8.75 9.22
C GLU A 92 -12.91 -9.39 10.31
N THR A 93 -13.37 -10.61 10.05
CA THR A 93 -14.25 -11.38 10.94
C THR A 93 -13.49 -12.11 12.06
N ASP A 94 -12.19 -12.36 11.86
CA ASP A 94 -11.32 -12.99 12.85
C ASP A 94 -10.48 -11.94 13.59
N ALA A 95 -10.71 -11.79 14.90
CA ALA A 95 -10.06 -10.75 15.69
C ALA A 95 -8.52 -10.84 15.70
N ALA A 96 -7.95 -12.05 15.62
CA ALA A 96 -6.50 -12.22 15.60
C ALA A 96 -5.91 -11.79 14.25
N LEU A 97 -6.59 -12.12 13.14
CA LEU A 97 -6.19 -11.62 11.82
C LEU A 97 -6.36 -10.10 11.72
N ALA A 98 -7.44 -9.54 12.29
CA ALA A 98 -7.67 -8.09 12.28
C ALA A 98 -6.52 -7.35 12.98
N ALA A 99 -6.12 -7.85 14.16
CA ALA A 99 -4.98 -7.32 14.91
C ALA A 99 -3.67 -7.46 14.14
N GLN A 100 -3.44 -8.60 13.48
CA GLN A 100 -2.26 -8.82 12.65
C GLN A 100 -2.17 -7.83 11.48
N TRP A 101 -3.26 -7.63 10.72
CA TRP A 101 -3.29 -6.69 9.60
C TRP A 101 -3.04 -5.26 10.06
N ARG A 102 -3.65 -4.86 11.17
CA ARG A 102 -3.43 -3.53 11.74
C ARG A 102 -1.98 -3.32 12.17
N ALA A 103 -1.37 -4.31 12.85
CA ALA A 103 0.02 -4.22 13.29
C ALA A 103 1.02 -4.12 12.12
N GLU A 104 0.80 -4.89 11.05
CA GLU A 104 1.64 -4.80 9.84
C GLU A 104 1.45 -3.45 9.13
N ALA A 105 0.23 -2.92 9.06
CA ALA A 105 -0.03 -1.60 8.50
C ALA A 105 0.66 -0.48 9.30
N GLU A 106 0.64 -0.57 10.62
CA GLU A 106 1.34 0.35 11.52
C GLU A 106 2.86 0.31 11.26
N ALA A 107 3.45 -0.89 11.19
CA ALA A 107 4.88 -1.06 10.92
C ALA A 107 5.28 -0.46 9.55
N ILE A 108 4.50 -0.69 8.50
CA ILE A 108 4.73 -0.09 7.18
C ILE A 108 4.64 1.44 7.26
N THR A 109 3.62 1.97 7.95
CA THR A 109 3.40 3.43 8.08
C THR A 109 4.55 4.09 8.83
N VAL A 110 5.05 3.47 9.90
CA VAL A 110 6.22 3.95 10.65
C VAL A 110 7.47 3.92 9.77
N SER A 111 7.72 2.82 9.05
CA SER A 111 8.88 2.74 8.14
C SER A 111 8.84 3.82 7.04
N LEU A 112 7.68 4.05 6.44
CA LEU A 112 7.48 5.13 5.46
C LEU A 112 7.79 6.51 6.05
N TRP A 113 7.30 6.77 7.27
CA TRP A 113 7.51 8.03 7.97
C TRP A 113 8.99 8.27 8.30
N GLU A 114 9.67 7.25 8.82
CA GLU A 114 11.05 7.36 9.30
C GLU A 114 12.09 7.36 8.17
N ASN A 115 11.87 6.54 7.13
CA ASN A 115 12.91 6.24 6.14
C ASN A 115 12.61 6.78 4.74
N TYR A 116 11.35 7.08 4.43
CA TYR A 116 10.92 7.45 3.07
C TYR A 116 10.23 8.82 3.01
N SER A 117 10.10 9.55 4.12
CA SER A 117 9.49 10.87 4.10
C SER A 117 10.48 11.98 3.71
N THR A 118 9.95 13.15 3.34
CA THR A 118 10.74 14.35 3.03
C THR A 118 11.32 15.05 4.26
N ARG A 119 11.07 14.55 5.48
CA ARG A 119 11.66 15.12 6.70
C ARG A 119 13.19 15.07 6.63
N GLU A 120 13.86 16.12 7.09
CA GLU A 120 15.32 16.16 7.18
C GLU A 120 15.84 15.08 8.16
N THR A 121 16.36 14.00 7.58
CA THR A 121 17.13 12.93 8.23
C THR A 121 18.49 12.87 7.52
N ALA A 122 19.48 12.19 8.10
CA ALA A 122 20.82 12.07 7.49
C ALA A 122 20.80 11.51 6.04
N THR A 123 19.75 10.76 5.68
CA THR A 123 19.52 10.14 4.37
C THR A 123 18.66 10.98 3.42
N SER A 124 17.81 11.88 3.89
CA SER A 124 16.83 12.58 3.05
C SER A 124 17.37 13.83 2.36
N THR A 125 18.42 14.47 2.90
CA THR A 125 18.87 15.82 2.49
C THR A 125 19.26 15.97 1.02
N ALA A 126 19.72 14.89 0.35
CA ALA A 126 20.05 14.93 -1.07
C ALA A 126 18.83 14.76 -2.01
N LEU A 127 17.74 14.16 -1.52
CA LEU A 127 16.55 13.81 -2.31
C LEU A 127 15.30 14.63 -1.92
N SER A 128 15.30 15.29 -0.76
CA SER A 128 14.15 16.01 -0.20
C SER A 128 14.18 17.52 -0.41
N ALA A 129 15.35 18.11 -0.73
CA ALA A 129 15.51 19.56 -0.79
C ALA A 129 14.59 20.19 -1.85
N GLY A 130 13.58 20.93 -1.39
CA GLY A 130 12.63 21.64 -2.25
C GLY A 130 11.55 20.75 -2.91
N VAL A 131 11.40 19.49 -2.49
CA VAL A 131 10.37 18.58 -3.03
C VAL A 131 9.05 18.76 -2.27
N PRO A 132 7.96 19.22 -2.90
CA PRO A 132 6.67 19.43 -2.23
C PRO A 132 5.88 18.11 -2.17
N ALA A 133 6.41 17.12 -1.44
CA ALA A 133 5.79 15.81 -1.26
C ALA A 133 5.95 15.33 0.19
N ILE A 134 5.16 14.33 0.60
CA ILE A 134 5.33 13.67 1.90
C ILE A 134 6.31 12.51 1.76
N LEU A 135 6.13 11.65 0.76
CA LEU A 135 6.94 10.46 0.51
C LEU A 135 7.86 10.62 -0.72
N LEU A 136 9.02 10.00 -0.61
CA LEU A 136 10.06 9.87 -1.64
C LEU A 136 10.15 8.42 -2.12
N LEU A 137 10.95 8.17 -3.17
CA LEU A 137 11.29 6.82 -3.66
C LEU A 137 10.08 5.98 -4.12
N GLY A 138 9.07 6.62 -4.71
CA GLY A 138 7.99 5.94 -5.42
C GLY A 138 8.41 5.56 -6.84
N SER A 139 7.85 4.47 -7.37
CA SER A 139 8.21 3.98 -8.72
C SER A 139 7.01 3.93 -9.65
N ARG A 140 6.76 4.98 -10.44
CA ARG A 140 5.63 5.06 -11.40
C ARG A 140 5.71 3.97 -12.46
N SER A 141 6.87 3.77 -13.07
CA SER A 141 7.11 2.67 -14.00
C SER A 141 8.60 2.48 -14.24
N VAL A 142 9.17 1.45 -13.64
CA VAL A 142 10.60 1.14 -13.82
C VAL A 142 10.95 0.77 -15.26
N PRO A 143 10.16 -0.04 -16.00
CA PRO A 143 10.45 -0.34 -17.41
C PRO A 143 10.50 0.89 -18.32
N HIS A 144 9.87 2.00 -17.91
CA HIS A 144 9.86 3.27 -18.65
C HIS A 144 10.77 4.34 -18.03
N ASN A 145 11.68 3.96 -17.12
CA ASN A 145 12.62 4.86 -16.47
C ASN A 145 11.95 5.99 -15.63
N LEU A 146 10.84 5.66 -14.97
CA LEU A 146 10.07 6.58 -14.12
C LEU A 146 10.03 6.07 -12.67
N MET A 147 11.21 6.02 -12.05
CA MET A 147 11.43 5.54 -10.68
C MET A 147 12.00 6.65 -9.79
N ASN A 148 12.02 6.42 -8.47
CA ASN A 148 12.56 7.36 -7.48
C ASN A 148 11.89 8.75 -7.50
N HIS A 149 10.58 8.80 -7.75
CA HIS A 149 9.80 10.04 -7.76
C HIS A 149 8.91 10.15 -6.52
N PRO A 150 8.61 11.38 -6.07
CA PRO A 150 7.42 11.61 -5.25
C PRO A 150 6.17 11.34 -6.09
N LEU A 151 5.18 10.66 -5.50
CA LEU A 151 3.95 10.27 -6.18
C LEU A 151 2.75 10.69 -5.34
N ILE A 152 1.88 11.53 -5.89
CA ILE A 152 0.74 12.11 -5.14
C ILE A 152 -0.23 11.06 -4.59
N TYR A 153 -0.40 9.93 -5.28
CA TYR A 153 -1.18 8.82 -4.75
C TYR A 153 -0.46 8.13 -3.58
N GLY A 154 0.87 8.07 -3.60
CA GLY A 154 1.65 7.61 -2.44
C GLY A 154 1.38 8.46 -1.20
N ASP A 155 1.43 9.78 -1.35
CA ASP A 155 1.14 10.75 -0.28
C ASP A 155 -0.31 10.61 0.24
N TYR A 156 -1.28 10.48 -0.66
CA TYR A 156 -2.69 10.30 -0.29
C TYR A 156 -2.90 9.09 0.61
N TYR A 157 -2.47 7.89 0.18
CA TYR A 157 -2.67 6.66 0.94
C TYR A 157 -1.83 6.62 2.23
N PHE A 158 -0.71 7.33 2.26
CA PHE A 158 0.06 7.50 3.49
C PHE A 158 -0.73 8.32 4.52
N VAL A 159 -1.26 9.47 4.13
CA VAL A 159 -2.11 10.30 5.00
C VAL A 159 -3.35 9.53 5.44
N GLU A 160 -3.99 8.79 4.52
CA GLU A 160 -5.12 7.93 4.86
C GLU A 160 -4.75 6.90 5.94
N SER A 161 -3.61 6.23 5.81
CA SER A 161 -3.12 5.26 6.79
C SER A 161 -2.87 5.90 8.15
N VAL A 162 -2.22 7.08 8.17
CA VAL A 162 -1.98 7.85 9.40
C VAL A 162 -3.30 8.24 10.07
N LEU A 163 -4.29 8.70 9.30
CA LEU A 163 -5.61 9.06 9.83
C LEU A 163 -6.35 7.84 10.39
N ARG A 164 -6.37 6.71 9.67
CA ARG A 164 -6.97 5.45 10.14
C ARG A 164 -6.31 4.90 11.40
N LEU A 165 -5.02 5.16 11.61
CA LEU A 165 -4.29 4.73 12.80
C LEU A 165 -4.52 5.65 14.00
N LEU A 166 -4.43 6.98 13.82
CA LEU A 166 -4.39 7.96 14.91
C LEU A 166 -5.71 8.67 15.18
N LYS A 167 -6.59 8.75 14.18
CA LYS A 167 -7.84 9.50 14.17
C LYS A 167 -8.95 8.74 13.43
N PRO A 168 -9.24 7.48 13.79
CA PRO A 168 -10.22 6.65 13.08
C PRO A 168 -11.60 7.32 12.99
N GLU A 169 -11.98 8.12 13.99
CA GLU A 169 -13.24 8.88 14.02
C GLU A 169 -13.38 9.88 12.86
N LEU A 170 -12.28 10.39 12.31
CA LEU A 170 -12.29 11.29 11.14
C LEU A 170 -12.54 10.53 9.83
N VAL A 171 -12.18 9.25 9.79
CA VAL A 171 -12.31 8.41 8.59
C VAL A 171 -13.71 7.79 8.54
N GLU A 172 -14.23 7.37 9.70
CA GLU A 172 -15.58 6.80 9.81
C GLU A 172 -16.65 7.75 9.31
N GLY A 173 -16.49 9.07 9.49
CA GLY A 173 -17.43 10.08 8.99
C GLY A 173 -17.30 10.42 7.49
N VAL A 174 -16.19 10.03 6.84
CA VAL A 174 -15.93 10.30 5.41
C VAL A 174 -16.27 9.08 4.55
N PHE A 175 -16.04 7.87 5.08
CA PHE A 175 -16.24 6.61 4.37
C PHE A 175 -17.42 5.78 4.93
N THR A 176 -18.36 6.41 5.64
CA THR A 176 -19.54 5.71 6.17
C THR A 176 -20.31 5.04 5.03
N ARG A 177 -20.74 3.79 5.26
CA ARG A 177 -21.74 3.13 4.40
C ARG A 177 -23.03 3.94 4.49
N ILE A 178 -23.24 4.89 3.58
CA ILE A 178 -24.56 5.49 3.40
C ILE A 178 -25.38 4.38 2.77
N LEU A 179 -26.14 3.67 3.60
CA LEU A 179 -27.22 2.81 3.13
C LEU A 179 -28.21 3.74 2.42
N LEU A 180 -28.05 3.87 1.10
CA LEU A 180 -29.11 4.41 0.26
C LEU A 180 -30.26 3.41 0.38
N SER A 181 -31.23 3.71 1.24
CA SER A 181 -32.49 2.98 1.26
C SER A 181 -33.18 3.30 -0.06
N VAL A 182 -32.98 2.45 -1.07
CA VAL A 182 -33.81 2.49 -2.27
C VAL A 182 -35.13 1.85 -1.85
N GLY A 183 -36.08 2.71 -1.50
CA GLY A 183 -37.49 2.35 -1.26
C GLY A 183 -38.24 2.13 -2.56
#